data_AF-A0A7V3GSZ8-F1
#
_entry.id   AF-A0A7V3GSZ8-F1
#
_cell.length_a   1.000
_cell.length_b   1.000
_cell.length_c   1.000
_cell.angle_alpha   90.00
_cell.angle_beta   90.00
_cell.angle_gamma   90.00
#
_symmetry.space_group_name_H-M   'P 1'
#
loop_
_entity.id
_entity.type
_entity.pdbx_description
1 polymer ?
#
loop_
_entity_poly.entity_id
_entity_poly.type
_entity_poly.pdbx_seq_one_letter_code
_entity_poly.pdbx_strand_id
1 'polypeptide(L)'
;QNAIVDEAALELTVVGRSNANYLTANVYTLQRAWKEYEATHKRAARGRTWEVAGAHGNSDRNPDLIDAQPLPASGLVRFDVARAAQEWVRNPGSNQGFIIGGTSSGSVYYSFASRENYNANDRPRLIVRYHIPPTPTPTPTFTPTPTFTPTPTFTPTATFTPSPTPYIIPTSTPGAPKRIEAPYGTATIDGNLDEWDEDGFMAVDSGSVHRINDPNGKLASPVDSSALVQVRWDDAHLYFAFDVRDDRIRVDSSDIWKDDSFELGLDGERDKDAFSASGGDHQYTIRYDGWAADRGLDIDNPDVRWAVQPNDHGYQIELVVPLSALGVSSLTSNQILGVDFAVNDDDDGGERDSQLVWASWSTYSDAAAFGELVLK
;
A
#
# COMPACT_ATOMS: atom_id res chain seq x y z
N GLN A 1 -16.84 -3.08 -9.49
CA GLN A 1 -17.19 -3.51 -10.87
C GLN A 1 -17.29 -5.04 -10.90
N ASN A 2 -18.17 -5.60 -11.74
CA ASN A 2 -18.61 -7.01 -11.73
C ASN A 2 -17.57 -8.02 -12.26
N ALA A 3 -16.32 -8.00 -11.77
CA ALA A 3 -15.33 -8.99 -12.18
C ALA A 3 -15.79 -10.41 -11.82
N ILE A 4 -15.60 -11.35 -12.74
CA ILE A 4 -15.88 -12.77 -12.56
C ILE A 4 -14.53 -13.46 -12.34
N VAL A 5 -14.36 -14.08 -11.17
CA VAL A 5 -13.17 -14.85 -10.81
C VAL A 5 -13.25 -16.21 -11.48
N ASP A 6 -12.34 -16.45 -12.42
CA ASP A 6 -12.20 -17.74 -13.11
C ASP A 6 -11.42 -18.74 -12.27
N GLU A 7 -10.40 -18.24 -11.56
CA GLU A 7 -9.52 -19.04 -10.71
C GLU A 7 -8.98 -18.15 -9.59
N ALA A 8 -8.92 -18.67 -8.37
CA ALA A 8 -8.07 -18.08 -7.34
C ALA A 8 -7.40 -19.18 -6.52
N ALA A 9 -6.11 -19.02 -6.24
CA ALA A 9 -5.35 -20.02 -5.51
C ALA A 9 -4.38 -19.41 -4.52
N LEU A 10 -4.43 -19.94 -3.30
CA LEU A 10 -3.49 -19.64 -2.24
C LEU A 10 -2.37 -20.70 -2.28
N GLU A 11 -1.17 -20.26 -2.60
CA GLU A 11 0.04 -21.08 -2.65
C GLU A 11 0.91 -20.80 -1.43
N LEU A 12 1.22 -21.85 -0.66
CA LEU A 12 2.07 -21.80 0.53
C LEU A 12 3.18 -22.84 0.42
N THR A 13 4.38 -22.52 0.89
CA THR A 13 5.50 -23.47 0.86
C THR A 13 5.76 -24.04 2.24
N VAL A 14 5.68 -25.36 2.40
CA VAL A 14 6.10 -26.05 3.63
C VAL A 14 7.62 -26.05 3.71
N VAL A 15 8.17 -25.40 4.74
CA VAL A 15 9.62 -25.30 4.98
C VAL A 15 10.09 -26.15 6.15
N GLY A 16 9.17 -26.67 6.96
CA GLY A 16 9.53 -27.50 8.10
C GLY A 16 8.38 -28.37 8.61
N ARG A 17 8.76 -29.50 9.22
CA ARG A 17 7.85 -30.45 9.86
C ARG A 17 8.55 -31.10 11.05
N SER A 18 7.88 -31.21 12.19
CA SER A 18 8.51 -31.69 13.43
C SER A 18 8.73 -33.20 13.53
N ASN A 19 7.93 -34.02 12.84
CA ASN A 19 8.02 -35.49 12.86
C ASN A 19 7.28 -36.12 11.66
N ALA A 20 7.08 -37.45 11.64
CA ALA A 20 6.48 -38.18 10.52
C ALA A 20 4.94 -38.23 10.49
N ASN A 21 4.22 -37.59 11.42
CA ASN A 21 2.75 -37.58 11.45
C ASN A 21 2.16 -36.60 10.42
N TYR A 22 1.08 -37.01 9.75
CA TYR A 22 0.47 -36.21 8.67
C TYR A 22 -0.53 -35.19 9.20
N LEU A 23 -0.62 -34.05 8.51
CA LEU A 23 -1.60 -33.00 8.77
C LEU A 23 -2.27 -32.61 7.45
N THR A 24 -3.59 -32.55 7.46
CA THR A 24 -4.40 -31.93 6.41
C THR A 24 -4.70 -30.50 6.84
N ALA A 25 -4.28 -29.54 6.02
CA ALA A 25 -4.60 -28.13 6.21
C ALA A 25 -5.97 -27.83 5.62
N ASN A 26 -6.79 -27.09 6.36
CA ASN A 26 -8.16 -26.72 6.05
C ASN A 26 -8.27 -25.19 6.03
N VAL A 27 -8.67 -24.61 4.91
CA VAL A 27 -8.78 -23.16 4.72
C VAL A 27 -10.22 -22.70 4.95
N TYR A 28 -10.39 -21.63 5.72
CA TYR A 28 -11.66 -20.96 5.98
C TYR A 28 -11.49 -19.44 5.79
N THR A 29 -12.58 -18.73 5.49
CA THR A 29 -12.57 -17.26 5.53
C THR A 29 -12.80 -16.76 6.96
N LEU A 30 -12.06 -15.73 7.36
CA LEU A 30 -12.34 -15.02 8.60
C LEU A 30 -13.57 -14.12 8.45
N GLN A 31 -14.25 -13.88 9.55
CA GLN A 31 -15.39 -12.95 9.66
C GLN A 31 -15.11 -11.80 10.64
N ARG A 32 -14.13 -11.98 11.52
CA ARG A 32 -13.69 -10.95 12.47
C ARG A 32 -12.41 -10.30 11.97
N ALA A 33 -12.42 -8.97 11.97
CA ALA A 33 -11.22 -8.18 11.72
C ALA A 33 -10.14 -8.44 12.77
N TRP A 34 -8.91 -8.60 12.28
CA TRP A 34 -7.72 -8.91 13.06
C TRP A 34 -6.57 -8.02 12.59
N LYS A 35 -5.59 -7.84 13.47
CA LYS A 35 -4.35 -7.12 13.18
C LYS A 35 -3.20 -8.11 13.24
N GLU A 36 -2.48 -8.28 12.14
CA GLU A 36 -1.46 -9.32 11.97
C GLU A 36 -0.46 -9.38 13.11
N TYR A 37 0.04 -8.23 13.53
CA TYR A 37 1.06 -8.09 14.58
C TYR A 37 0.50 -8.20 16.02
N GLU A 38 -0.82 -8.19 16.20
CA GLU A 38 -1.47 -8.29 17.51
C GLU A 38 -2.19 -9.61 17.72
N ALA A 39 -2.44 -10.33 16.62
CA ALA A 39 -3.15 -11.58 16.62
C ALA A 39 -2.36 -12.65 17.36
N THR A 40 -3.05 -13.34 18.25
CA THR A 40 -2.54 -14.50 18.97
C THR A 40 -3.59 -15.61 18.90
N HIS A 41 -3.27 -16.79 19.42
CA HIS A 41 -4.28 -17.85 19.56
C HIS A 41 -5.54 -17.39 20.34
N LYS A 42 -5.45 -16.41 21.24
CA LYS A 42 -6.60 -15.93 22.05
C LYS A 42 -7.19 -14.59 21.58
N ARG A 43 -6.45 -13.80 20.81
CA ARG A 43 -6.81 -12.42 20.47
C ARG A 43 -6.72 -12.17 18.97
N ALA A 44 -7.70 -11.46 18.43
CA ALA A 44 -7.69 -11.01 17.04
C ALA A 44 -6.90 -9.71 16.89
N ALA A 45 -6.98 -8.83 17.90
CA ALA A 45 -6.29 -7.55 17.98
C ALA A 45 -6.14 -7.11 19.45
N ARG A 46 -5.40 -6.02 19.69
CA ARG A 46 -5.34 -5.36 21.00
C ARG A 46 -6.76 -4.95 21.42
N GLY A 47 -7.11 -5.22 22.68
CA GLY A 47 -8.48 -5.02 23.17
C GLY A 47 -9.57 -5.95 22.58
N ARG A 48 -9.25 -6.86 21.64
CA ARG A 48 -10.25 -7.70 20.95
C ARG A 48 -9.89 -9.19 20.97
N THR A 49 -10.66 -9.99 21.69
CA THR A 49 -10.49 -11.45 21.70
C THR A 49 -11.13 -12.12 20.49
N TRP A 50 -10.67 -13.32 20.15
CA TRP A 50 -11.50 -14.26 19.40
C TRP A 50 -12.68 -14.69 20.29
N GLU A 51 -13.81 -15.06 19.70
CA GLU A 51 -14.91 -15.70 20.42
C GLU A 51 -14.47 -17.06 20.96
N VAL A 52 -13.82 -17.87 20.12
CA VAL A 52 -13.16 -19.10 20.52
C VAL A 52 -11.72 -19.06 20.06
N ALA A 53 -10.79 -19.34 20.98
CA ALA A 53 -9.36 -19.35 20.70
C ALA A 53 -9.03 -20.20 19.45
N GLY A 54 -8.14 -19.69 18.60
CA GLY A 54 -7.89 -20.23 17.26
C GLY A 54 -8.93 -19.80 16.22
N ALA A 55 -9.68 -18.74 16.49
CA ALA A 55 -10.78 -18.24 15.66
C ALA A 55 -11.81 -19.34 15.31
N HIS A 56 -12.13 -20.21 16.27
CA HIS A 56 -13.05 -21.32 16.03
C HIS A 56 -14.53 -20.94 16.21
N GLY A 57 -14.84 -19.73 16.67
CA GLY A 57 -16.20 -19.25 16.89
C GLY A 57 -16.92 -18.88 15.60
N ASN A 58 -18.24 -18.90 15.64
CA ASN A 58 -19.08 -18.55 14.49
C ASN A 58 -19.03 -17.05 14.16
N SER A 59 -18.56 -16.21 15.08
CA SER A 59 -18.27 -14.80 14.79
C SER A 59 -16.83 -14.56 14.34
N ASP A 60 -15.96 -15.57 14.44
CA ASP A 60 -14.55 -15.44 14.11
C ASP A 60 -14.25 -15.84 12.67
N ARG A 61 -14.84 -16.95 12.21
CA ARG A 61 -14.65 -17.49 10.85
C ARG A 61 -15.94 -18.11 10.33
N ASN A 62 -16.04 -18.17 9.00
CA ASN A 62 -17.08 -18.96 8.34
C ASN A 62 -16.84 -20.46 8.60
N PRO A 63 -17.84 -21.24 9.09
CA PRO A 63 -17.69 -22.67 9.28
C PRO A 63 -17.55 -23.46 7.96
N ASP A 64 -17.97 -22.89 6.83
CA ASP A 64 -17.87 -23.53 5.53
C ASP A 64 -16.41 -23.62 5.08
N LEU A 65 -15.95 -24.85 4.85
CA LEU A 65 -14.62 -25.12 4.32
C LEU A 65 -14.45 -24.53 2.92
N ILE A 66 -13.39 -23.76 2.69
CA ILE A 66 -13.02 -23.27 1.35
C ILE A 66 -12.34 -24.38 0.57
N ASP A 67 -11.24 -24.93 1.12
CA ASP A 67 -10.52 -26.07 0.56
C ASP A 67 -9.72 -26.80 1.65
N ALA A 68 -9.31 -28.04 1.38
CA ALA A 68 -8.44 -28.81 2.27
C ALA A 68 -7.40 -29.62 1.47
N GLN A 69 -6.13 -29.56 1.91
CA GLN A 69 -5.02 -30.24 1.26
C GLN A 69 -4.14 -30.98 2.27
N PRO A 70 -3.71 -32.22 1.98
CA PRO A 70 -2.68 -32.89 2.78
C PRO A 70 -1.35 -32.16 2.63
N LEU A 71 -0.67 -31.87 3.73
CA LEU A 71 0.61 -31.16 3.69
C LEU A 71 1.77 -32.09 3.32
N PRO A 72 2.59 -31.73 2.33
CA PRO A 72 3.80 -32.49 2.00
C PRO A 72 4.86 -32.33 3.10
N ALA A 73 5.86 -33.20 3.15
CA ALA A 73 6.97 -33.06 4.10
C ALA A 73 7.76 -31.76 3.91
N SER A 74 7.86 -31.29 2.66
CA SER A 74 8.38 -29.99 2.26
C SER A 74 7.84 -29.63 0.87
N GLY A 75 7.87 -28.33 0.52
CA GLY A 75 7.49 -27.83 -0.79
C GLY A 75 6.09 -27.21 -0.86
N LEU A 76 5.69 -26.81 -2.07
CA LEU A 76 4.48 -26.05 -2.34
C LEU A 76 3.21 -26.87 -2.07
N VAL A 77 2.24 -26.25 -1.42
CA VAL A 77 0.84 -26.68 -1.34
C VAL A 77 -0.04 -25.56 -1.88
N ARG A 78 -1.12 -25.93 -2.57
CA ARG A 78 -2.01 -25.00 -3.26
C ARG A 78 -3.45 -25.27 -2.88
N PHE A 79 -4.14 -24.22 -2.43
CA PHE A 79 -5.55 -24.27 -2.06
C PHE A 79 -6.40 -23.51 -3.08
N ASP A 80 -7.53 -24.08 -3.50
CA ASP A 80 -8.52 -23.37 -4.31
C ASP A 80 -9.33 -22.42 -3.42
N VAL A 81 -9.21 -21.12 -3.69
CA VAL A 81 -9.91 -20.06 -2.95
C VAL A 81 -10.80 -19.21 -3.86
N ALA A 82 -11.11 -19.69 -5.07
CA ALA A 82 -11.93 -18.97 -6.05
C ALA A 82 -13.29 -18.55 -5.48
N ARG A 83 -13.90 -19.44 -4.69
CA ARG A 83 -15.18 -19.17 -4.02
C ARG A 83 -15.10 -17.96 -3.07
N ALA A 84 -14.04 -17.87 -2.26
CA ALA A 84 -13.85 -16.75 -1.35
C ALA A 84 -13.55 -15.45 -2.10
N ALA A 85 -12.63 -15.50 -3.06
CA ALA A 85 -12.26 -14.34 -3.87
C ALA A 85 -13.46 -13.75 -4.63
N GLN A 86 -14.33 -14.60 -5.19
CA GLN A 86 -15.53 -14.13 -5.89
C GLN A 86 -16.52 -13.43 -4.95
N GLU A 87 -16.67 -13.90 -3.71
CA GLU A 87 -17.51 -13.23 -2.71
C GLU A 87 -16.93 -11.86 -2.32
N TRP A 88 -15.61 -11.75 -2.16
CA TRP A 88 -14.97 -10.47 -1.87
C TRP A 88 -15.08 -9.47 -3.02
N VAL A 89 -15.11 -9.93 -4.28
CA VAL A 89 -15.44 -9.04 -5.41
C VAL A 89 -16.88 -8.50 -5.30
N ARG A 90 -17.84 -9.32 -4.86
CA ARG A 90 -19.24 -8.90 -4.68
C ARG A 90 -19.43 -8.01 -3.46
N ASN A 91 -18.67 -8.25 -2.40
CA ASN A 91 -18.75 -7.54 -1.13
C ASN A 91 -17.34 -7.31 -0.54
N PRO A 92 -16.62 -6.26 -0.99
CA PRO A 92 -15.24 -6.02 -0.58
C PRO A 92 -15.03 -5.92 0.93
N GLY A 93 -15.94 -5.27 1.64
CA GLY A 93 -15.87 -5.13 3.11
C GLY A 93 -15.99 -6.44 3.89
N SER A 94 -16.37 -7.55 3.24
CA SER A 94 -16.38 -8.88 3.86
C SER A 94 -15.01 -9.58 3.87
N ASN A 95 -13.99 -9.00 3.23
CA ASN A 95 -12.66 -9.58 3.21
C ASN A 95 -11.95 -9.35 4.55
N GLN A 96 -11.89 -10.39 5.37
CA GLN A 96 -11.10 -10.42 6.60
C GLN A 96 -9.93 -11.41 6.50
N GLY A 97 -9.61 -11.89 5.29
CA GLY A 97 -8.56 -12.87 5.04
C GLY A 97 -8.96 -14.32 5.32
N PHE A 98 -7.95 -15.18 5.40
CA PHE A 98 -8.09 -16.62 5.61
C PHE A 98 -7.54 -17.04 6.96
N ILE A 99 -8.07 -18.14 7.49
CA ILE A 99 -7.42 -18.92 8.55
C ILE A 99 -7.23 -20.36 8.10
N ILE A 100 -6.10 -20.94 8.48
CA ILE A 100 -5.70 -22.29 8.14
C ILE A 100 -5.65 -23.13 9.41
N GLY A 101 -6.60 -24.05 9.55
CA GLY A 101 -6.65 -25.03 10.64
C GLY A 101 -6.11 -26.38 10.19
N GLY A 102 -5.62 -27.19 11.12
CA GLY A 102 -5.10 -28.52 10.83
C GLY A 102 -5.95 -29.65 11.41
N THR A 103 -6.16 -30.71 10.63
CA THR A 103 -6.60 -32.01 11.15
C THR A 103 -5.44 -32.99 11.00
N SER A 104 -4.98 -33.59 12.10
CA SER A 104 -3.83 -34.51 12.08
C SER A 104 -4.16 -35.88 12.65
N SER A 105 -3.38 -36.90 12.25
CA SER A 105 -3.45 -38.25 12.81
C SER A 105 -2.62 -38.43 14.10
N GLY A 106 -1.91 -37.40 14.53
CA GLY A 106 -1.07 -37.34 15.72
C GLY A 106 -0.46 -35.95 15.90
N SER A 107 0.24 -35.72 17.02
CA SER A 107 0.86 -34.42 17.30
C SER A 107 1.98 -34.13 16.29
N VAL A 108 1.90 -33.00 15.60
CA VAL A 108 2.91 -32.52 14.64
C VAL A 108 2.79 -31.02 14.46
N TYR A 109 3.92 -30.35 14.21
CA TYR A 109 3.98 -28.96 13.82
C TYR A 109 4.52 -28.87 12.38
N TYR A 110 3.88 -28.02 11.59
CA TYR A 110 4.32 -27.64 10.25
C TYR A 110 4.63 -26.16 10.24
N SER A 111 5.68 -25.78 9.51
CA SER A 111 6.04 -24.38 9.28
C SER A 111 5.88 -24.08 7.80
N PHE A 112 5.20 -22.98 7.49
CA PHE A 112 5.17 -22.42 6.14
C PHE A 112 6.20 -21.30 6.01
N ALA A 113 6.72 -21.09 4.81
CA ALA A 113 7.40 -19.85 4.47
C ALA A 113 6.42 -18.68 4.66
N SER A 114 6.84 -17.65 5.38
CA SER A 114 6.09 -16.39 5.52
C SER A 114 6.46 -15.42 4.39
N ARG A 115 5.83 -14.23 4.37
CA ARG A 115 6.20 -13.17 3.42
C ARG A 115 7.64 -12.68 3.62
N GLU A 116 8.18 -12.85 4.82
CA GLU A 116 9.55 -12.51 5.23
C GLU A 116 10.58 -13.60 4.85
N ASN A 117 10.18 -14.70 4.21
CA ASN A 117 11.14 -15.74 3.84
C ASN A 117 12.25 -15.18 2.92
N TYR A 118 13.50 -15.52 3.20
CA TYR A 118 14.66 -15.04 2.44
C TYR A 118 14.60 -15.45 0.96
N ASN A 119 14.04 -16.62 0.64
CA ASN A 119 13.83 -17.07 -0.72
C ASN A 119 12.48 -16.56 -1.23
N ALA A 120 12.51 -15.56 -2.11
CA ALA A 120 11.31 -14.98 -2.70
C ALA A 120 10.40 -16.01 -3.42
N ASN A 121 10.97 -17.10 -3.94
CA ASN A 121 10.19 -18.14 -4.62
C ASN A 121 9.31 -18.96 -3.66
N ASP A 122 9.70 -19.03 -2.38
CA ASP A 122 8.99 -19.84 -1.38
C ASP A 122 7.91 -19.02 -0.66
N ARG A 123 7.92 -17.68 -0.79
CA ARG A 123 6.94 -16.78 -0.16
C ARG A 123 5.50 -17.09 -0.58
N PRO A 124 4.51 -16.90 0.32
CA PRO A 124 3.10 -17.07 0.01
C PRO A 124 2.64 -16.27 -1.21
N ARG A 125 1.77 -16.87 -2.03
CA ARG A 125 1.19 -16.21 -3.21
C ARG A 125 -0.32 -16.41 -3.24
N LEU A 126 -1.05 -15.35 -3.58
CA LEU A 126 -2.45 -15.43 -3.99
C LEU A 126 -2.52 -15.14 -5.48
N ILE A 127 -2.80 -16.17 -6.29
CA ILE A 127 -2.92 -16.05 -7.73
C ILE A 127 -4.40 -15.92 -8.07
N VAL A 128 -4.80 -14.86 -8.76
CA VAL A 128 -6.20 -14.64 -9.19
C VAL A 128 -6.24 -14.44 -10.70
N ARG A 129 -7.07 -15.22 -11.39
CA ARG A 129 -7.44 -15.01 -12.79
C ARG A 129 -8.91 -14.64 -12.84
N TYR A 130 -9.22 -13.57 -13.56
CA TYR A 130 -10.57 -13.05 -13.67
C TYR A 130 -10.78 -12.41 -15.03
N HIS A 131 -12.05 -12.25 -15.40
CA HIS A 131 -12.45 -11.46 -16.55
C HIS A 131 -13.60 -10.52 -16.19
N ILE A 132 -13.80 -9.50 -17.02
CA ILE A 132 -14.92 -8.57 -16.89
C ILE A 132 -15.95 -8.94 -17.96
N PRO A 133 -17.18 -9.31 -17.57
CA PRO A 133 -18.22 -9.60 -18.55
C PRO A 133 -18.55 -8.34 -19.36
N PRO A 134 -18.87 -8.47 -20.66
CA PRO A 134 -19.21 -7.32 -21.49
C PRO A 134 -20.43 -6.60 -20.92
N THR A 135 -20.34 -5.27 -20.79
CA THR A 135 -21.49 -4.44 -20.42
C THR A 135 -22.60 -4.63 -21.46
N PRO A 136 -23.85 -4.94 -21.06
CA PRO A 136 -24.94 -5.07 -22.02
C PRO A 136 -25.06 -3.76 -22.81
N THR A 137 -24.85 -3.83 -24.12
CA THR A 137 -25.07 -2.67 -25.00
C THR A 137 -26.56 -2.36 -24.97
N PRO A 138 -26.98 -1.11 -24.67
CA PRO A 138 -28.39 -0.76 -24.74
C PRO A 138 -28.89 -1.08 -26.15
N THR A 139 -29.88 -1.95 -26.26
CA THR A 139 -30.56 -2.19 -27.54
C THR A 139 -31.24 -0.89 -27.94
N PRO A 140 -31.01 -0.34 -29.15
CA PRO A 140 -31.68 0.88 -29.57
C PRO A 140 -33.19 0.65 -29.54
N THR A 141 -33.87 1.29 -28.59
CA THR A 141 -35.32 1.36 -28.58
C THR A 141 -35.74 2.14 -29.82
N PHE A 142 -36.61 1.60 -30.66
CA PHE A 142 -37.12 2.30 -31.84
C PHE A 142 -37.78 3.61 -31.40
N THR A 143 -37.10 4.73 -31.66
CA THR A 143 -37.66 6.07 -31.51
C THR A 143 -38.70 6.25 -32.63
N PRO A 144 -39.97 6.62 -32.33
CA PRO A 144 -40.96 6.88 -33.36
C PRO A 144 -40.49 8.01 -34.29
N THR A 145 -40.64 7.81 -35.60
CA THR A 145 -40.21 8.72 -36.67
C THR A 145 -40.84 10.12 -36.51
N PRO A 146 -40.05 11.22 -36.41
CA PRO A 146 -40.60 12.57 -36.35
C PRO A 146 -41.18 12.98 -37.71
N THR A 147 -42.36 13.61 -37.69
CA THR A 147 -43.00 14.21 -38.87
C THR A 147 -42.48 15.64 -39.02
N PHE A 148 -42.08 16.03 -40.24
CA PHE A 148 -41.52 17.35 -40.55
C PHE A 148 -42.47 18.50 -40.21
N THR A 149 -42.00 19.52 -39.49
CA THR A 149 -42.64 20.84 -39.36
C THR A 149 -41.54 21.88 -39.06
N PRO A 150 -41.58 23.10 -39.63
CA PRO A 150 -40.40 23.95 -39.82
C PRO A 150 -39.81 24.59 -38.54
N THR A 151 -38.51 24.85 -38.64
CA THR A 151 -37.58 25.53 -37.74
C THR A 151 -38.12 26.83 -37.15
N PRO A 152 -37.95 27.05 -35.83
CA PRO A 152 -37.10 28.16 -35.40
C PRO A 152 -36.21 27.87 -34.16
N THR A 153 -35.03 28.49 -34.22
CA THR A 153 -34.22 29.13 -33.15
C THR A 153 -33.58 28.30 -32.03
N PHE A 154 -32.24 28.38 -32.00
CA PHE A 154 -31.33 27.83 -31.00
C PHE A 154 -31.59 28.34 -29.58
N THR A 155 -31.61 27.41 -28.62
CA THR A 155 -31.45 27.67 -27.18
C THR A 155 -30.42 26.67 -26.64
N PRO A 156 -29.36 27.11 -25.90
CA PRO A 156 -28.28 26.22 -25.49
C PRO A 156 -28.53 25.62 -24.09
N THR A 157 -28.61 24.29 -23.95
CA THR A 157 -28.39 23.50 -22.71
C THR A 157 -28.43 22.01 -23.08
N ALA A 158 -27.69 21.05 -22.51
CA ALA A 158 -26.83 20.98 -21.34
C ALA A 158 -25.58 20.12 -21.67
N THR A 159 -24.47 20.43 -21.01
CA THR A 159 -23.21 19.68 -21.06
C THR A 159 -23.41 18.28 -20.48
N PHE A 160 -23.09 17.24 -21.26
CA PHE A 160 -22.97 15.88 -20.73
C PHE A 160 -21.74 15.80 -19.82
N THR A 161 -21.95 15.49 -18.56
CA THR A 161 -20.90 15.11 -17.62
C THR A 161 -20.33 13.75 -18.06
N PRO A 162 -19.02 13.61 -18.29
CA PRO A 162 -18.43 12.31 -18.57
C PRO A 162 -18.56 11.38 -17.35
N SER A 163 -18.97 10.14 -17.62
CA SER A 163 -19.01 9.03 -16.67
C SER A 163 -17.62 8.73 -16.10
N PRO A 164 -17.48 8.35 -14.81
CA PRO A 164 -16.19 8.03 -14.22
C PRO A 164 -15.52 6.87 -14.98
N THR A 165 -14.30 7.14 -15.42
CA THR A 165 -13.37 6.17 -16.01
C THR A 165 -13.06 5.06 -14.99
N PRO A 166 -13.11 3.77 -15.36
CA PRO A 166 -12.58 2.70 -14.52
C PRO A 166 -11.12 2.97 -14.19
N TYR A 167 -10.80 3.07 -12.91
CA TYR A 167 -9.44 3.04 -12.42
C TYR A 167 -8.87 1.62 -12.61
N ILE A 168 -7.95 1.47 -13.57
CA ILE A 168 -7.22 0.22 -13.80
C ILE A 168 -6.10 0.16 -12.77
N ILE A 169 -6.14 -0.83 -11.88
CA ILE A 169 -5.00 -1.19 -11.02
C ILE A 169 -3.89 -1.67 -11.97
N PRO A 170 -2.73 -0.99 -12.05
CA PRO A 170 -1.67 -1.42 -12.96
C PRO A 170 -1.10 -2.75 -12.47
N THR A 171 -1.28 -3.80 -13.27
CA THR A 171 -0.42 -4.97 -13.24
C THR A 171 0.99 -4.51 -13.59
N SER A 172 1.93 -4.66 -12.64
CA SER A 172 3.33 -4.29 -12.83
C SER A 172 3.89 -4.99 -14.07
N THR A 173 4.06 -4.23 -15.14
CA THR A 173 4.84 -4.67 -16.30
C THR A 173 6.30 -4.52 -15.91
N PRO A 174 7.15 -5.56 -16.04
CA PRO A 174 8.59 -5.41 -15.80
C PRO A 174 9.13 -4.26 -16.68
N GLY A 175 9.56 -3.16 -16.05
CA GLY A 175 10.11 -1.97 -16.71
C GLY A 175 9.20 -0.73 -16.76
N ALA A 176 7.94 -0.78 -16.30
CA ALA A 176 7.14 0.44 -16.11
C ALA A 176 7.54 1.15 -14.80
N PRO A 177 7.58 2.51 -14.77
CA PRO A 177 7.84 3.23 -13.52
C PRO A 177 6.76 2.93 -12.48
N LYS A 178 7.17 2.87 -11.21
CA LYS A 178 6.21 2.75 -10.10
C LYS A 178 5.30 3.98 -10.07
N ARG A 179 4.07 3.81 -9.59
CA ARG A 179 3.05 4.86 -9.64
C ARG A 179 2.31 4.95 -8.31
N ILE A 180 2.03 6.17 -7.89
CA ILE A 180 1.06 6.51 -6.84
C ILE A 180 0.07 7.54 -7.41
N GLU A 181 -1.18 7.46 -6.99
CA GLU A 181 -2.23 8.40 -7.40
C GLU A 181 -2.63 9.28 -6.24
N ALA A 182 -2.81 10.57 -6.51
CA ALA A 182 -3.30 11.54 -5.56
C ALA A 182 -4.71 12.00 -5.97
N PRO A 183 -5.78 11.60 -5.28
CA PRO A 183 -7.10 12.20 -5.49
C PRO A 183 -7.11 13.69 -5.10
N TYR A 184 -7.94 14.47 -5.79
CA TYR A 184 -8.23 15.85 -5.39
C TYR A 184 -8.81 15.90 -3.97
N GLY A 185 -8.20 16.69 -3.10
CA GLY A 185 -8.56 16.77 -1.69
C GLY A 185 -7.53 17.56 -0.88
N THR A 186 -7.94 17.91 0.33
CA THR A 186 -7.11 18.64 1.30
C THR A 186 -6.92 17.80 2.55
N ALA A 187 -5.89 18.12 3.33
CA ALA A 187 -5.68 17.55 4.66
C ALA A 187 -5.36 18.65 5.66
N THR A 188 -5.70 18.43 6.93
CA THR A 188 -5.12 19.24 8.01
C THR A 188 -3.66 18.80 8.16
N ILE A 189 -2.80 19.63 8.74
CA ILE A 189 -1.41 19.24 9.03
C ILE A 189 -1.27 19.29 10.53
N ASP A 190 -1.69 18.22 11.18
CA ASP A 190 -1.61 18.04 12.63
C ASP A 190 -0.92 16.73 13.03
N GLY A 191 -0.59 15.87 12.05
CA GLY A 191 0.14 14.62 12.21
C GLY A 191 -0.76 13.44 12.60
N ASN A 192 -2.08 13.64 12.64
CA ASN A 192 -3.07 12.58 12.80
C ASN A 192 -3.59 12.15 11.43
N LEU A 193 -3.68 10.85 11.18
CA LEU A 193 -4.12 10.34 9.87
C LEU A 193 -5.62 10.01 9.79
N ASP A 194 -6.42 10.37 10.80
CA ASP A 194 -7.85 10.02 10.88
C ASP A 194 -8.70 10.55 9.69
N GLU A 195 -8.32 11.64 9.03
CA GLU A 195 -9.01 12.14 7.82
C GLU A 195 -8.61 11.47 6.50
N TRP A 196 -7.59 10.61 6.54
CA TRP A 196 -7.07 9.91 5.37
C TRP A 196 -7.83 8.61 5.12
N ASP A 197 -7.84 8.12 3.89
CA ASP A 197 -8.63 6.94 3.54
C ASP A 197 -7.84 5.68 3.90
N GLU A 198 -8.33 4.89 4.87
CA GLU A 198 -7.62 3.68 5.36
C GLU A 198 -7.20 2.72 4.22
N ASP A 199 -8.04 2.58 3.19
CA ASP A 199 -7.79 1.70 2.02
C ASP A 199 -6.90 2.36 0.94
N GLY A 200 -6.58 3.64 1.07
CA GLY A 200 -5.86 4.44 0.07
C GLY A 200 -4.34 4.44 0.21
N PHE A 201 -3.82 3.83 1.27
CA PHE A 201 -2.39 3.79 1.55
C PHE A 201 -1.64 2.76 0.70
N MET A 202 -0.48 3.16 0.19
CA MET A 202 0.49 2.32 -0.50
C MET A 202 1.63 1.94 0.45
N ALA A 203 2.01 0.66 0.49
CA ALA A 203 3.13 0.21 1.32
C ALA A 203 4.50 0.53 0.70
N VAL A 204 5.41 1.02 1.53
CA VAL A 204 6.86 1.14 1.31
C VAL A 204 7.53 0.21 2.33
N ASP A 205 7.76 -1.03 1.92
CA ASP A 205 8.34 -2.09 2.75
C ASP A 205 9.35 -2.94 1.94
N SER A 206 10.07 -3.83 2.62
CA SER A 206 11.08 -4.70 2.00
C SER A 206 10.54 -5.64 0.90
N GLY A 207 9.23 -5.81 0.78
CA GLY A 207 8.56 -6.52 -0.31
C GLY A 207 8.14 -5.63 -1.48
N SER A 208 7.98 -4.32 -1.26
CA SER A 208 7.45 -3.37 -2.24
C SER A 208 8.48 -2.42 -2.83
N VAL A 209 9.65 -2.23 -2.20
CA VAL A 209 10.66 -1.25 -2.64
C VAL A 209 11.55 -1.70 -3.82
N HIS A 210 12.21 -0.75 -4.48
CA HIS A 210 13.19 -1.00 -5.53
C HIS A 210 14.56 -1.35 -4.95
N ARG A 211 15.00 -0.61 -3.93
CA ARG A 211 16.31 -0.79 -3.29
C ARG A 211 16.13 -1.00 -1.79
N ILE A 212 16.89 -1.96 -1.28
CA ILE A 212 17.13 -2.19 0.15
C ILE A 212 18.63 -2.00 0.36
N ASN A 213 19.02 -1.10 1.24
CA ASN A 213 20.38 -0.96 1.72
C ASN A 213 20.42 -1.37 3.19
N ASP A 214 20.79 -2.61 3.44
CA ASP A 214 20.94 -3.18 4.78
C ASP A 214 22.30 -3.91 4.86
N PRO A 215 23.41 -3.19 5.01
CA PRO A 215 24.75 -3.77 4.93
C PRO A 215 25.05 -4.73 6.08
N ASN A 216 24.35 -4.59 7.21
CA ASN A 216 24.61 -5.35 8.44
C ASN A 216 23.54 -6.39 8.76
N GLY A 217 22.48 -6.50 7.94
CA GLY A 217 21.42 -7.48 8.14
C GLY A 217 20.53 -7.14 9.34
N LYS A 218 20.35 -5.85 9.63
CA LYS A 218 19.60 -5.38 10.80
C LYS A 218 18.11 -5.27 10.52
N LEU A 219 17.72 -5.08 9.25
CA LEU A 219 16.32 -5.06 8.86
C LEU A 219 15.67 -6.44 9.02
N ALA A 220 15.02 -6.68 10.14
CA ALA A 220 14.51 -7.99 10.51
C ALA A 220 13.16 -8.33 9.85
N SER A 221 12.30 -7.33 9.63
CA SER A 221 10.97 -7.50 9.02
C SER A 221 10.31 -6.15 8.70
N PRO A 222 9.14 -6.10 8.04
CA PRO A 222 8.37 -4.85 7.92
C PRO A 222 7.88 -4.28 9.27
N VAL A 223 7.96 -5.05 10.38
CA VAL A 223 7.70 -4.51 11.73
C VAL A 223 8.84 -3.63 12.21
N ASP A 224 10.05 -3.94 11.75
CA ASP A 224 11.31 -3.31 12.11
C ASP A 224 11.38 -1.93 11.47
N SER A 225 11.22 -1.86 10.14
CA SER A 225 11.10 -0.60 9.42
C SER A 225 10.22 -0.74 8.18
N SER A 226 9.19 0.09 8.08
CA SER A 226 8.34 0.25 6.89
C SER A 226 7.50 1.53 6.97
N ALA A 227 6.80 1.86 5.88
CA ALA A 227 5.83 2.93 5.91
C ALA A 227 4.60 2.63 5.05
N LEU A 228 3.49 3.27 5.38
CA LEU A 228 2.33 3.43 4.52
C LEU A 228 2.27 4.88 4.02
N VAL A 229 2.01 5.07 2.72
CA VAL A 229 2.01 6.40 2.07
C VAL A 229 0.68 6.67 1.38
N GLN A 230 0.10 7.84 1.62
CA GLN A 230 -1.02 8.36 0.83
C GLN A 230 -0.73 9.81 0.41
N VAL A 231 -1.28 10.24 -0.72
CA VAL A 231 -1.11 11.59 -1.27
C VAL A 231 -2.46 12.16 -1.68
N ARG A 232 -2.67 13.46 -1.47
CA ARG A 232 -3.81 14.26 -1.96
C ARG A 232 -3.28 15.53 -2.62
N TRP A 233 -4.12 16.21 -3.39
CA TRP A 233 -3.74 17.49 -3.99
C TRP A 233 -4.92 18.46 -4.11
N ASP A 234 -4.65 19.75 -4.08
CA ASP A 234 -5.59 20.80 -4.49
C ASP A 234 -4.92 21.76 -5.48
N ASP A 235 -5.60 22.85 -5.85
CA ASP A 235 -5.09 23.80 -6.84
C ASP A 235 -3.77 24.49 -6.42
N ALA A 236 -3.41 24.42 -5.14
CA ALA A 236 -2.30 25.14 -4.53
C ALA A 236 -1.29 24.25 -3.78
N HIS A 237 -1.58 22.99 -3.48
CA HIS A 237 -0.73 22.15 -2.65
C HIS A 237 -0.76 20.66 -3.03
N LEU A 238 0.33 19.97 -2.71
CA LEU A 238 0.36 18.54 -2.47
C LEU A 238 0.31 18.28 -0.97
N TYR A 239 -0.46 17.27 -0.57
CA TYR A 239 -0.55 16.79 0.80
C TYR A 239 -0.08 15.34 0.85
N PHE A 240 0.75 15.01 1.82
CA PHE A 240 1.28 13.67 2.02
C PHE A 240 0.98 13.20 3.43
N ALA A 241 0.61 11.93 3.55
CA ALA A 241 0.48 11.20 4.79
C ALA A 241 1.43 10.01 4.80
N PHE A 242 2.18 9.87 5.89
CA PHE A 242 3.10 8.77 6.12
C PHE A 242 2.79 8.15 7.49
N ASP A 243 2.44 6.86 7.53
CA ASP A 243 2.41 6.07 8.77
C ASP A 243 3.68 5.23 8.80
N VAL A 244 4.67 5.70 9.56
CA VAL A 244 5.99 5.06 9.66
C VAL A 244 5.99 4.09 10.81
N ARG A 245 6.47 2.89 10.52
CA ARG A 245 6.61 1.81 11.48
C ARG A 245 8.07 1.60 11.78
N ASP A 246 8.35 1.53 13.08
CA ASP A 246 9.68 1.44 13.63
C ASP A 246 9.59 0.81 15.03
N ASP A 247 10.36 -0.25 15.32
CA ASP A 247 10.32 -0.90 16.62
C ASP A 247 11.27 -0.28 17.65
N ARG A 248 12.26 0.55 17.26
CA ARG A 248 13.21 1.18 18.19
C ARG A 248 13.78 2.55 17.80
N ILE A 249 12.91 3.54 17.61
CA ILE A 249 13.24 4.98 17.61
C ILE A 249 14.56 5.40 18.29
N ARG A 250 15.45 5.99 17.49
CA ARG A 250 16.74 6.63 17.78
C ARG A 250 16.77 8.02 17.17
N VAL A 251 17.34 8.92 17.97
CA VAL A 251 17.61 10.31 17.61
C VAL A 251 18.90 10.69 18.30
N ASP A 252 20.04 10.49 17.64
CA ASP A 252 21.35 10.74 18.24
C ASP A 252 22.37 11.41 17.31
N SER A 253 22.01 11.61 16.05
CA SER A 253 22.89 12.16 15.04
C SER A 253 22.60 13.63 14.70
N SER A 254 23.66 14.34 14.31
CA SER A 254 23.57 15.68 13.73
C SER A 254 23.18 15.67 12.25
N ASP A 255 23.36 14.53 11.58
CA ASP A 255 22.97 14.32 10.21
C ASP A 255 21.61 13.62 10.22
N ILE A 256 20.55 14.31 9.78
CA ILE A 256 19.16 13.85 9.93
C ILE A 256 18.88 12.49 9.27
N TRP A 257 19.57 12.17 8.17
CA TRP A 257 19.38 10.93 7.42
C TRP A 257 20.01 9.69 8.09
N LYS A 258 20.73 9.87 9.21
CA LYS A 258 21.30 8.76 9.97
C LYS A 258 20.35 8.17 11.00
N ASP A 259 19.39 8.95 11.46
CA ASP A 259 18.39 8.56 12.45
C ASP A 259 17.06 8.14 11.78
N ASP A 260 16.12 7.65 12.58
CA ASP A 260 14.78 7.22 12.15
C ASP A 260 13.98 8.35 11.54
N SER A 261 13.88 8.28 10.22
CA SER A 261 13.34 9.35 9.41
C SER A 261 12.68 8.82 8.14
N PHE A 262 11.72 9.58 7.64
CA PHE A 262 11.11 9.33 6.35
C PHE A 262 11.62 10.37 5.34
N GLU A 263 11.87 9.94 4.11
CA GLU A 263 12.31 10.82 3.02
C GLU A 263 11.26 10.86 1.90
N LEU A 264 10.94 12.08 1.44
CA LEU A 264 10.18 12.36 0.22
C LEU A 264 11.14 12.98 -0.80
N GLY A 265 11.41 12.26 -1.90
CA GLY A 265 12.01 12.82 -3.10
C GLY A 265 10.91 13.38 -4.00
N LEU A 266 11.05 14.62 -4.46
CA LEU A 266 10.08 15.28 -5.33
C LEU A 266 10.80 15.89 -6.53
N ASP A 267 10.27 15.62 -7.73
CA ASP A 267 10.67 16.25 -9.00
C ASP A 267 9.41 16.95 -9.55
N GLY A 268 9.24 18.22 -9.15
CA GLY A 268 8.02 18.99 -9.35
C GLY A 268 7.82 19.42 -10.80
N GLU A 269 8.89 19.75 -11.52
CA GLU A 269 8.83 20.11 -12.93
C GLU A 269 8.79 18.88 -13.85
N ARG A 270 9.07 17.69 -13.28
CA ARG A 270 9.27 16.42 -13.99
C ARG A 270 10.36 16.51 -15.04
N ASP A 271 11.41 17.28 -14.75
CA ASP A 271 12.54 17.49 -15.66
C ASP A 271 13.59 16.37 -15.55
N LYS A 272 13.46 15.51 -14.53
CA LYS A 272 14.33 14.36 -14.23
C LYS A 272 15.75 14.74 -13.82
N ASP A 273 15.97 16.00 -13.46
CA ASP A 273 17.14 16.45 -12.75
C ASP A 273 16.87 16.34 -11.24
N ALA A 274 17.92 16.12 -10.45
CA ALA A 274 17.78 16.08 -8.99
C ALA A 274 18.07 17.44 -8.35
N PHE A 275 18.52 18.42 -9.14
CA PHE A 275 18.95 19.75 -8.70
C PHE A 275 18.54 20.83 -9.70
N SER A 276 17.25 20.86 -10.05
CA SER A 276 16.70 21.80 -11.02
C SER A 276 16.90 23.25 -10.59
N ALA A 277 17.22 24.09 -11.57
CA ALA A 277 17.44 25.52 -11.36
C ALA A 277 16.16 26.30 -11.04
N SER A 278 14.98 25.74 -11.34
CA SER A 278 13.68 26.31 -10.95
C SER A 278 13.32 26.04 -9.49
N GLY A 279 14.03 25.13 -8.83
CA GLY A 279 13.88 24.86 -7.40
C GLY A 279 12.64 24.05 -7.03
N GLY A 280 12.03 23.32 -7.98
CA GLY A 280 10.92 22.39 -7.73
C GLY A 280 11.33 20.97 -7.36
N ASP A 281 12.64 20.70 -7.36
CA ASP A 281 13.19 19.44 -6.88
C ASP A 281 13.52 19.53 -5.39
N HIS A 282 13.12 18.53 -4.63
CA HIS A 282 13.32 18.49 -3.18
C HIS A 282 13.66 17.09 -2.68
N GLN A 283 14.37 17.04 -1.55
CA GLN A 283 14.43 15.84 -0.72
C GLN A 283 14.07 16.24 0.70
N TYR A 284 12.79 16.11 1.06
CA TYR A 284 12.35 16.36 2.41
C TYR A 284 12.63 15.14 3.28
N THR A 285 13.47 15.29 4.31
CA THR A 285 13.69 14.28 5.34
C THR A 285 13.00 14.74 6.62
N ILE A 286 12.11 13.92 7.18
CA ILE A 286 11.36 14.22 8.40
C ILE A 286 11.65 13.13 9.43
N ARG A 287 12.25 13.52 10.55
CA ARG A 287 12.63 12.62 11.64
C ARG A 287 11.51 12.47 12.66
N TYR A 288 11.53 11.37 13.43
CA TYR A 288 10.57 11.08 14.49
C TYR A 288 10.30 12.25 15.46
N ASP A 289 11.31 13.05 15.81
CA ASP A 289 11.20 14.15 16.78
C ASP A 289 10.61 15.45 16.18
N GLY A 290 10.20 15.42 14.92
CA GLY A 290 9.63 16.56 14.20
C GLY A 290 10.68 17.49 13.59
N TRP A 291 11.98 17.18 13.67
CA TRP A 291 12.97 17.87 12.85
C TRP A 291 12.78 17.49 11.38
N ALA A 292 12.78 18.47 10.50
CA ALA A 292 12.74 18.27 9.07
C ALA A 292 13.79 19.11 8.36
N ALA A 293 14.27 18.59 7.24
CA ALA A 293 15.24 19.24 6.37
C ALA A 293 14.87 19.04 4.90
N ASP A 294 15.25 19.98 4.05
CA ASP A 294 15.27 19.81 2.60
C ASP A 294 16.73 19.66 2.15
N ARG A 295 17.06 18.52 1.54
CA ARG A 295 18.45 18.17 1.15
C ARG A 295 19.45 18.30 2.31
N GLY A 296 19.02 17.94 3.53
CA GLY A 296 19.84 18.02 4.73
C GLY A 296 20.09 19.44 5.25
N LEU A 297 19.40 20.45 4.72
CA LEU A 297 19.43 21.85 5.16
C LEU A 297 18.07 22.26 5.75
N ASP A 298 18.05 23.34 6.53
CA ASP A 298 16.80 23.89 7.05
C ASP A 298 15.81 24.22 5.91
N ILE A 299 14.53 23.94 6.15
CA ILE A 299 13.47 24.25 5.18
C ILE A 299 13.20 25.76 5.20
N ASP A 300 13.71 26.47 4.19
CA ASP A 300 13.59 27.93 4.08
C ASP A 300 12.19 28.41 3.64
N ASN A 301 11.39 27.54 3.00
CA ASN A 301 10.05 27.91 2.53
C ASN A 301 9.03 27.79 3.68
N PRO A 302 8.47 28.92 4.18
CA PRO A 302 7.57 28.91 5.33
C PRO A 302 6.20 28.28 5.05
N ASP A 303 5.84 28.10 3.78
CA ASP A 303 4.56 27.52 3.36
C ASP A 303 4.64 25.98 3.27
N VAL A 304 5.85 25.40 3.32
CA VAL A 304 6.04 23.97 3.58
C VAL A 304 5.82 23.73 5.06
N ARG A 305 4.82 22.91 5.41
CA ARG A 305 4.48 22.62 6.81
C ARG A 305 4.37 21.13 7.03
N TRP A 306 4.81 20.66 8.19
CA TRP A 306 4.70 19.28 8.58
C TRP A 306 4.28 19.17 10.04
N ALA A 307 3.75 18.01 10.40
CA ALA A 307 3.46 17.64 11.78
C ALA A 307 3.76 16.16 11.96
N VAL A 308 4.28 15.81 13.14
CA VAL A 308 4.62 14.43 13.51
C VAL A 308 3.90 14.06 14.80
N GLN A 309 3.25 12.90 14.83
CA GLN A 309 2.67 12.32 16.05
C GLN A 309 3.17 10.89 16.28
N PRO A 310 3.79 10.59 17.43
CA PRO A 310 4.10 9.21 17.80
C PRO A 310 2.84 8.37 17.98
N ASN A 311 2.95 7.07 17.68
CA ASN A 311 1.88 6.10 17.92
C ASN A 311 2.42 4.79 18.53
N ASP A 312 1.56 3.77 18.66
CA ASP A 312 1.91 2.49 19.29
C ASP A 312 2.95 1.66 18.51
N HIS A 313 3.25 2.02 17.25
CA HIS A 313 4.09 1.24 16.33
C HIS A 313 5.18 2.06 15.61
N GLY A 314 5.37 3.33 15.99
CA GLY A 314 6.27 4.25 15.33
C GLY A 314 5.71 5.68 15.41
N TYR A 315 5.45 6.28 14.25
CA TYR A 315 5.01 7.67 14.16
C TYR A 315 4.29 7.97 12.84
N GLN A 316 3.39 8.94 12.90
CA GLN A 316 2.65 9.47 11.76
C GLN A 316 3.19 10.84 11.39
N ILE A 317 3.18 11.12 10.10
CA ILE A 317 3.63 12.39 9.54
C ILE A 317 2.58 12.86 8.55
N GLU A 318 2.24 14.14 8.65
CA GLU A 318 1.58 14.87 7.57
C GLU A 318 2.50 15.97 7.05
N LEU A 319 2.56 16.14 5.74
CA LEU A 319 3.36 17.17 5.07
C LEU A 319 2.51 17.85 4.01
N VAL A 320 2.55 19.19 3.96
CA VAL A 320 2.02 19.97 2.85
C VAL A 320 3.16 20.67 2.11
N VAL A 321 3.16 20.53 0.78
CA VAL A 321 4.11 21.18 -0.12
C VAL A 321 3.32 22.16 -1.01
N PRO A 322 3.60 23.48 -0.95
CA PRO A 322 2.90 24.47 -1.73
C PRO A 322 3.34 24.45 -3.20
N LEU A 323 2.48 24.90 -4.10
CA LEU A 323 2.76 25.07 -5.53
C LEU A 323 4.03 25.89 -5.79
N SER A 324 4.34 26.86 -4.92
CA SER A 324 5.56 27.67 -4.99
C SER A 324 6.85 26.87 -4.83
N ALA A 325 6.79 25.66 -4.26
CA ALA A 325 7.91 24.72 -4.09
C ALA A 325 7.96 23.65 -5.20
N LEU A 326 7.12 23.72 -6.24
CA LEU A 326 7.07 22.67 -7.26
C LEU A 326 7.69 23.08 -8.59
N GLY A 327 8.21 24.32 -8.70
CA GLY A 327 8.75 24.85 -9.95
C GLY A 327 7.74 24.98 -11.10
N VAL A 328 6.45 24.72 -10.84
CA VAL A 328 5.35 24.81 -11.82
C VAL A 328 4.36 25.92 -11.44
N SER A 329 3.61 26.41 -12.44
CA SER A 329 2.68 27.54 -12.27
C SER A 329 1.24 27.14 -11.93
N SER A 330 0.90 25.85 -12.05
CA SER A 330 -0.41 25.30 -11.72
C SER A 330 -0.34 23.79 -11.57
N LEU A 331 -1.21 23.21 -10.75
CA LEU A 331 -1.51 21.78 -10.73
C LEU A 331 -2.80 21.50 -11.51
N THR A 332 -2.81 20.42 -12.28
CA THR A 332 -3.97 20.03 -13.11
C THR A 332 -4.26 18.54 -13.02
N SER A 333 -5.53 18.16 -13.16
CA SER A 333 -5.91 16.74 -13.16
C SER A 333 -5.22 15.99 -14.31
N ASN A 334 -4.72 14.81 -14.00
CA ASN A 334 -3.85 13.93 -14.79
C ASN A 334 -2.44 14.47 -15.07
N GLN A 335 -2.04 15.57 -14.44
CA GLN A 335 -0.63 15.95 -14.39
C GLN A 335 0.18 14.86 -13.68
N ILE A 336 1.39 14.64 -14.17
CA ILE A 336 2.34 13.69 -13.61
C ILE A 336 3.53 14.46 -13.09
N LEU A 337 3.89 14.24 -11.83
CA LEU A 337 5.12 14.72 -11.19
C LEU A 337 6.03 13.51 -10.89
N GLY A 338 7.32 13.75 -10.63
CA GLY A 338 8.22 12.72 -10.13
C GLY A 338 8.14 12.62 -8.61
N VAL A 339 8.07 11.41 -8.07
CA VAL A 339 8.09 11.17 -6.62
C VAL A 339 8.87 9.91 -6.25
N ASP A 340 9.56 9.95 -5.12
CA ASP A 340 10.12 8.77 -4.48
C ASP A 340 10.02 8.86 -2.96
N PHE A 341 10.15 7.71 -2.30
CA PHE A 341 10.03 7.59 -0.85
C PHE A 341 11.17 6.76 -0.30
N ALA A 342 11.68 7.12 0.87
CA ALA A 342 12.54 6.23 1.63
C ALA A 342 12.22 6.21 3.12
N VAL A 343 12.50 5.07 3.74
CA VAL A 343 12.46 4.88 5.19
C VAL A 343 13.88 4.64 5.66
N ASN A 344 14.33 5.46 6.60
CA ASN A 344 15.62 5.36 7.26
C ASN A 344 15.42 4.77 8.65
N ASP A 345 16.33 3.90 9.05
CA ASP A 345 16.20 3.05 10.23
C ASP A 345 17.55 2.96 10.96
N ASP A 346 17.58 3.36 12.23
CA ASP A 346 18.70 3.28 13.16
C ASP A 346 18.24 2.71 14.50
N ASP A 347 18.87 1.61 14.89
CA ASP A 347 18.35 0.76 15.96
C ASP A 347 19.28 0.79 17.19
N ASP A 348 20.56 1.10 16.98
CA ASP A 348 21.62 1.09 18.01
C ASP A 348 22.50 2.34 18.07
N GLY A 349 22.21 3.36 17.26
CA GLY A 349 22.83 4.67 17.28
C GLY A 349 23.98 4.83 16.29
N GLY A 350 24.22 6.07 15.86
CA GLY A 350 25.38 6.43 15.04
C GLY A 350 25.08 6.49 13.54
N GLU A 351 25.42 5.45 12.79
CA GLU A 351 25.08 5.42 11.35
C GLU A 351 23.80 4.61 11.15
N ARG A 352 23.00 5.02 10.17
CA ARG A 352 21.80 4.30 9.78
C ARG A 352 22.07 2.82 9.49
N ASP A 353 21.20 1.97 10.01
CA ASP A 353 21.26 0.53 9.90
C ASP A 353 20.66 0.01 8.60
N SER A 354 19.51 0.55 8.20
CA SER A 354 18.87 0.18 6.95
C SER A 354 18.22 1.35 6.22
N GLN A 355 18.05 1.20 4.90
CA GLN A 355 17.23 2.12 4.09
C GLN A 355 16.42 1.35 3.06
N LEU A 356 15.13 1.65 3.02
CA LEU A 356 14.20 1.20 1.99
C LEU A 356 13.94 2.35 1.02
N VAL A 357 14.13 2.17 -0.30
CA VAL A 357 13.87 3.21 -1.32
C VAL A 357 12.88 2.70 -2.36
N TRP A 358 11.73 3.36 -2.47
CA TRP A 358 10.56 2.82 -3.16
C TRP A 358 10.77 2.60 -4.67
N ALA A 359 11.18 3.62 -5.43
CA ALA A 359 11.23 3.58 -6.90
C ALA A 359 12.64 3.63 -7.50
N SER A 360 13.56 4.38 -6.90
CA SER A 360 14.89 4.65 -7.45
C SER A 360 16.02 4.05 -6.60
N TRP A 361 17.27 4.41 -6.94
CA TRP A 361 18.41 4.12 -6.08
C TRP A 361 18.54 5.10 -4.90
N SER A 362 18.04 6.34 -5.04
CA SER A 362 18.24 7.42 -4.07
C SER A 362 17.21 8.53 -4.24
N THR A 363 16.45 8.84 -3.19
CA THR A 363 15.56 10.01 -3.09
C THR A 363 16.29 11.35 -3.19
N TYR A 364 17.61 11.38 -3.05
CA TYR A 364 18.42 12.61 -3.10
C TYR A 364 18.91 12.99 -4.49
N SER A 365 19.29 11.99 -5.30
CA SER A 365 20.12 12.22 -6.50
C SER A 365 19.63 11.51 -7.76
N ASP A 366 18.59 10.70 -7.67
CA ASP A 366 18.16 9.80 -8.76
C ASP A 366 16.76 10.15 -9.30
N ALA A 367 16.47 11.45 -9.40
CA ALA A 367 15.18 11.99 -9.88
C ALA A 367 14.74 11.41 -11.23
N ALA A 368 15.70 11.10 -12.11
CA ALA A 368 15.43 10.46 -13.40
C ALA A 368 14.74 9.09 -13.30
N ALA A 369 14.91 8.40 -12.18
CA ALA A 369 14.35 7.10 -11.85
C ALA A 369 13.21 7.15 -10.82
N PHE A 370 12.79 8.35 -10.39
CA PHE A 370 11.62 8.49 -9.51
C PHE A 370 10.37 7.87 -10.14
N GLY A 371 9.45 7.46 -9.27
CA GLY A 371 8.12 7.01 -9.66
C GLY A 371 7.24 8.16 -10.16
N GLU A 372 6.05 7.81 -10.60
CA GLU A 372 5.06 8.76 -11.12
C GLU A 372 3.99 9.06 -10.05
N LEU A 373 3.90 10.33 -9.64
CA LEU A 373 2.77 10.86 -8.89
C LEU A 373 1.73 11.38 -9.89
N VAL A 374 0.54 10.77 -9.92
CA VAL A 374 -0.56 11.20 -10.81
C VAL A 374 -1.62 11.94 -10.04
N LEU A 375 -1.85 13.19 -10.40
CA LEU A 375 -2.93 14.00 -9.84
C LEU A 375 -4.25 13.56 -10.46
N LYS A 376 -5.26 13.19 -9.67
CA LYS A 376 -6.56 12.72 -10.15
C LYS A 376 -7.67 13.74 -9.96
#